data_AF-A0A8J3PJF7-F1
#
_entry.id   AF-A0A8J3PJF7-F1
#
_cell.length_a   1.000
_cell.length_b   1.000
_cell.length_c   1.000
_cell.angle_alpha   90.00
_cell.angle_beta   90.00
_cell.angle_gamma   90.00
#
_symmetry.space_group_name_H-M   'P 1'
#
loop_
_entity.id
_entity.type
_entity.pdbx_description
1 polymer ?
#
loop_
_entity_poly.entity_id
_entity_poly.type
_entity_poly.pdbx_seq_one_letter_code
_entity_poly.pdbx_strand_id
1 'polypeptide(L)'
;MYHPPVTDHSVLLRFSYFEHDWDEAIEGPEAMEAELLRRAAEGEWHEVADEAPDEFATLDELVQRAEEVIVGEWEMPVDAVRLPLGKLRAIIADGGWTFVAGEFSDFEGHHNDTELLVRLDRTLP
;
A
#
# COMPACT_ATOMS: atom_id res chain seq x y z
N MET A 1 4.75 30.19 30.31
CA MET A 1 4.30 29.89 28.94
C MET A 1 3.76 28.48 28.95
N TYR A 2 2.45 28.32 28.75
CA TYR A 2 1.82 27.01 28.64
C TYR A 2 1.93 26.58 27.17
N HIS A 3 2.67 25.53 26.89
CA HIS A 3 2.62 24.89 25.57
C HIS A 3 1.44 23.91 25.62
N PRO A 4 0.47 23.98 24.69
CA PRO A 4 -0.53 22.94 24.60
C PRO A 4 0.15 21.57 24.38
N PRO A 5 -0.45 20.47 24.86
CA PRO A 5 0.05 19.14 24.53
C PRO A 5 -0.04 18.97 23.02
N VAL A 6 1.11 18.73 22.41
CA VAL A 6 1.21 18.28 21.03
C VAL A 6 0.47 16.95 20.95
N THR A 7 -0.59 16.88 20.15
CA THR A 7 -1.32 15.63 19.94
C THR A 7 -0.75 14.95 18.71
N ASP A 8 -0.12 13.80 18.91
CA ASP A 8 0.23 12.91 17.82
C ASP A 8 -1.02 12.14 17.37
N HIS A 9 -1.22 12.11 16.06
CA HIS A 9 -2.27 11.32 15.41
C HIS A 9 -1.58 10.28 14.54
N SER A 10 -2.00 9.03 14.71
CA SER A 10 -1.52 7.91 13.91
C SER A 10 -2.69 7.32 13.14
N VAL A 11 -2.44 6.92 11.90
CA VAL A 11 -3.42 6.23 11.05
C VAL A 11 -2.74 5.05 10.37
N LEU A 12 -3.47 3.93 10.28
CA LEU A 12 -3.10 2.79 9.46
C LEU A 12 -3.91 2.85 8.16
N LEU A 13 -3.23 2.84 7.03
CA LEU A 13 -3.85 2.82 5.71
C LEU A 13 -3.47 1.54 4.99
N ARG A 14 -4.45 0.93 4.34
CA ARG A 14 -4.28 -0.25 3.52
C ARG A 14 -4.67 0.02 2.07
N PHE A 15 -3.91 -0.54 1.15
CA PHE A 15 -4.26 -0.66 -0.25
C PHE A 15 -4.25 -2.13 -0.64
N SER A 16 -5.32 -2.61 -1.27
CA SER A 16 -5.46 -4.01 -1.67
C SER A 16 -5.57 -4.12 -3.19
N TYR A 17 -4.70 -4.92 -3.80
CA TYR A 17 -4.79 -5.24 -5.24
C TYR A 17 -5.92 -6.24 -5.49
N PHE A 18 -6.04 -7.24 -4.61
CA PHE A 18 -7.04 -8.30 -4.64
C PHE A 18 -7.52 -8.56 -3.21
N GLU A 19 -8.84 -8.59 -3.01
CA GLU A 19 -9.47 -9.07 -1.78
C GLU A 19 -10.17 -10.39 -2.11
N HIS A 20 -9.67 -11.52 -1.59
CA HIS A 20 -10.21 -12.89 -1.47
C HIS A 20 -10.92 -13.59 -2.66
N ASP A 21 -11.29 -12.87 -3.70
CA ASP A 21 -12.02 -13.32 -4.89
C ASP A 21 -11.12 -13.10 -6.11
N TRP A 22 -10.04 -13.87 -6.18
CA TRP A 22 -9.34 -14.05 -7.46
C TRP A 22 -10.35 -14.58 -8.47
N ASP A 23 -10.72 -13.76 -9.46
CA ASP A 23 -11.66 -14.17 -10.48
C ASP A 23 -10.98 -15.19 -11.39
N GLU A 24 -11.43 -16.46 -11.30
CA GLU A 24 -10.95 -17.55 -12.16
C GLU A 24 -11.11 -17.23 -13.65
N ALA A 25 -11.94 -16.24 -14.03
CA ALA A 25 -12.06 -15.76 -15.40
C ALA A 25 -10.89 -14.90 -15.89
N ILE A 26 -9.98 -14.47 -15.00
CA ILE A 26 -8.73 -13.79 -15.37
C ILE A 26 -7.72 -14.88 -15.76
N GLU A 27 -7.91 -15.42 -16.96
CA GLU A 27 -7.02 -16.45 -17.52
C GLU A 27 -5.92 -15.82 -18.38
N GLY A 28 -4.68 -16.03 -17.94
CA GLY A 28 -3.47 -15.70 -18.72
C GLY A 28 -2.79 -14.38 -18.35
N PRO A 29 -1.50 -14.22 -18.70
CA PRO A 29 -0.69 -13.08 -18.27
C PRO A 29 -1.23 -11.71 -18.68
N GLU A 30 -1.83 -11.63 -19.87
CA GLU A 30 -2.36 -10.37 -20.42
C GLU A 30 -3.62 -9.90 -19.66
N ALA A 31 -4.48 -10.83 -19.25
CA ALA A 31 -5.67 -10.52 -18.45
C ALA A 31 -5.27 -10.12 -17.02
N MET A 32 -4.29 -10.83 -16.45
CA MET A 32 -3.68 -10.51 -15.15
C MET A 32 -3.10 -9.09 -15.15
N GLU A 33 -2.28 -8.74 -16.15
CA GLU A 33 -1.68 -7.42 -16.28
C GLU A 33 -2.76 -6.33 -16.34
N ALA A 34 -3.76 -6.51 -17.21
CA ALA A 34 -4.83 -5.52 -17.39
C ALA A 34 -5.63 -5.30 -16.10
N GLU A 35 -5.97 -6.37 -15.38
CA GLU A 35 -6.70 -6.25 -14.12
C GLU A 35 -5.84 -5.62 -13.02
N LEU A 36 -4.58 -6.05 -12.87
CA LEU A 36 -3.68 -5.49 -11.88
C LEU A 36 -3.48 -3.98 -12.09
N LEU A 37 -3.29 -3.55 -13.35
CA LEU A 37 -3.19 -2.13 -13.69
C LEU A 37 -4.50 -1.38 -13.41
N ARG A 38 -5.66 -1.98 -13.71
CA ARG A 38 -6.96 -1.39 -13.39
C ARG A 38 -7.11 -1.19 -11.88
N ARG A 39 -6.77 -2.20 -11.07
CA ARG A 39 -6.81 -2.14 -9.60
C ARG A 39 -5.83 -1.11 -9.06
N ALA A 40 -4.61 -1.07 -9.56
CA ALA A 40 -3.62 -0.06 -9.19
C ALA A 40 -4.11 1.38 -9.50
N ALA A 41 -4.81 1.57 -10.62
CA ALA A 41 -5.35 2.87 -11.02
C ALA A 41 -6.59 3.28 -10.22
N GLU A 42 -7.54 2.36 -10.02
CA GLU A 42 -8.87 2.63 -9.45
C GLU A 42 -8.95 2.41 -7.94
N GLY A 43 -8.09 1.55 -7.39
CA GLY A 43 -8.07 1.21 -5.97
C GLY A 43 -7.73 2.40 -5.08
N GLU A 44 -8.26 2.42 -3.87
CA GLU A 44 -8.08 3.51 -2.93
C GLU A 44 -7.40 3.04 -1.65
N TRP A 45 -6.79 3.99 -0.94
CA TRP A 45 -6.25 3.73 0.40
C TRP A 45 -7.36 3.87 1.42
N HIS A 46 -7.54 2.85 2.26
CA HIS A 46 -8.57 2.80 3.28
C HIS A 46 -7.97 2.79 4.67
N GLU A 47 -8.56 3.55 5.60
CA GLU A 47 -8.21 3.49 7.01
C GLU A 47 -8.70 2.16 7.61
N VAL A 48 -7.79 1.46 8.30
CA VAL A 48 -8.07 0.15 8.91
C VAL A 48 -7.72 0.15 10.39
N ALA A 49 -8.38 -0.73 11.15
CA ALA A 49 -8.09 -0.98 12.56
C ALA A 49 -7.35 -2.32 12.71
N ASP A 50 -6.14 -2.37 12.16
CA ASP A 50 -5.31 -3.58 12.08
C ASP A 50 -4.10 -3.51 13.03
N GLU A 51 -3.26 -4.55 13.03
CA GLU A 51 -1.94 -4.49 13.64
C GLU A 51 -1.05 -3.49 12.88
N ALA A 52 -0.17 -2.79 13.62
CA ALA A 52 0.73 -1.83 12.99
C ALA A 52 1.82 -2.57 12.22
N PRO A 53 2.12 -2.20 10.97
CA PRO A 53 3.18 -2.84 10.21
C PRO A 53 4.53 -2.58 10.87
N ASP A 54 5.44 -3.55 10.78
CA ASP A 54 6.78 -3.45 11.37
C ASP A 54 7.91 -3.94 10.43
N GLU A 55 7.59 -4.25 9.18
CA GLU A 55 8.54 -4.82 8.22
C GLU A 55 9.52 -3.78 7.64
N PHE A 56 9.00 -2.66 7.14
CA PHE A 56 9.79 -1.61 6.47
C PHE A 56 9.73 -0.29 7.23
N ALA A 57 10.89 0.30 7.49
CA ALA A 57 11.00 1.56 8.23
C ALA A 57 10.90 2.80 7.33
N THR A 58 11.08 2.63 6.02
CA THR A 58 11.02 3.71 5.04
C THR A 58 10.09 3.41 3.88
N LEU A 59 9.53 4.45 3.30
CA LEU A 59 8.69 4.32 2.11
C LEU A 59 9.47 3.73 0.93
N ASP A 60 10.76 4.05 0.80
CA ASP A 60 11.59 3.56 -0.30
C ASP A 60 11.88 2.05 -0.18
N GLU A 61 12.05 1.51 1.03
CA GLU A 61 12.16 0.06 1.25
C GLU A 61 10.85 -0.66 0.87
N LEU A 62 9.70 -0.09 1.25
CA LEU A 62 8.39 -0.62 0.85
C LEU A 62 8.21 -0.60 -0.68
N VAL A 63 8.58 0.51 -1.34
CA VAL A 63 8.54 0.62 -2.80
C VAL A 63 9.43 -0.46 -3.43
N GLN A 64 10.65 -0.62 -2.91
CA GLN A 64 11.59 -1.59 -3.44
C GLN A 64 11.02 -3.02 -3.33
N ARG A 65 10.46 -3.41 -2.18
CA ARG A 65 9.86 -4.75 -2.04
C ARG A 65 8.69 -4.95 -3.01
N ALA A 66 7.81 -3.96 -3.13
CA ALA A 66 6.68 -4.03 -4.06
C ALA A 66 7.14 -4.17 -5.52
N GLU A 67 8.20 -3.45 -5.93
CA GLU A 67 8.80 -3.59 -7.26
C GLU A 67 9.47 -4.95 -7.46
N GLU A 68 10.20 -5.46 -6.45
CA GLU A 68 10.82 -6.79 -6.50
C GLU A 68 9.79 -7.89 -6.78
N VAL A 69 8.65 -7.86 -6.08
CA VAL A 69 7.59 -8.86 -6.29
C VAL A 69 6.82 -8.61 -7.57
N ILE A 70 6.21 -7.44 -7.72
CA ILE A 70 5.27 -7.20 -8.82
C ILE A 70 6.00 -7.12 -10.16
N VAL A 71 7.16 -6.46 -10.23
CA VAL A 71 7.90 -6.29 -11.49
C VAL A 71 8.90 -7.42 -11.70
N GLY A 72 9.60 -7.83 -10.64
CA GLY A 72 10.64 -8.85 -10.73
C GLY A 72 10.09 -10.27 -10.79
N GLU A 73 9.26 -10.65 -9.82
CA GLU A 73 8.77 -12.02 -9.68
C GLU A 73 7.54 -12.30 -10.55
N TRP A 74 6.60 -11.35 -10.63
CA TRP A 74 5.37 -11.52 -11.40
C TRP A 74 5.49 -11.03 -12.85
N GLU A 75 6.61 -10.40 -13.20
CA GLU A 75 6.88 -9.81 -14.52
C GLU A 75 5.81 -8.80 -14.96
N MET A 76 5.17 -8.11 -14.00
CA MET A 76 4.12 -7.12 -14.27
C MET A 76 4.70 -5.71 -14.48
N PRO A 77 3.95 -4.78 -15.11
CA PRO A 77 4.43 -3.43 -15.32
C PRO A 77 4.62 -2.65 -14.03
N VAL A 78 5.69 -1.84 -13.98
CA VAL A 78 6.03 -0.97 -12.84
C VAL A 78 4.92 0.03 -12.47
N ASP A 79 4.01 0.35 -13.40
CA ASP A 79 2.88 1.23 -13.14
C ASP A 79 1.91 0.62 -12.12
N ALA A 80 1.84 -0.71 -12.00
CA ALA A 80 1.07 -1.38 -10.95
C ALA A 80 1.55 -0.98 -9.54
N VAL A 81 2.85 -0.71 -9.37
CA VAL A 81 3.43 -0.24 -8.10
C VAL A 81 3.32 1.28 -7.96
N ARG A 82 3.59 2.01 -9.04
CA ARG A 82 3.67 3.48 -9.02
C ARG A 82 2.33 4.17 -8.77
N LEU A 83 1.24 3.65 -9.33
CA LEU A 83 -0.07 4.27 -9.20
C LEU A 83 -0.55 4.34 -7.73
N PRO A 84 -0.61 3.22 -6.97
CA PRO A 84 -1.03 3.28 -5.57
C PRO A 84 -0.08 4.08 -4.69
N LEU A 85 1.24 3.96 -4.90
CA LEU A 85 2.23 4.73 -4.14
C LEU A 85 2.20 6.23 -4.48
N GLY A 86 1.83 6.59 -5.70
CA GLY A 86 1.57 7.97 -6.10
C GLY A 86 0.42 8.57 -5.31
N LYS A 87 -0.69 7.83 -5.14
CA LYS A 87 -1.82 8.22 -4.30
C LYS A 87 -1.40 8.35 -2.82
N LEU A 88 -0.62 7.40 -2.29
CA LEU A 88 -0.11 7.48 -0.92
C LEU A 88 0.75 8.73 -0.70
N ARG A 89 1.67 9.04 -1.64
CA ARG A 89 2.51 10.23 -1.56
C ARG A 89 1.67 11.52 -1.56
N ALA A 90 0.57 11.55 -2.31
CA ALA A 90 -0.38 12.66 -2.28
C ALA A 90 -1.08 12.78 -0.91
N ILE A 91 -1.58 11.67 -0.34
CA ILE A 91 -2.18 11.65 1.02
C ILE A 91 -1.20 12.21 2.05
N ILE A 92 0.06 11.76 2.00
CA ILE A 92 1.13 12.22 2.90
C ILE A 92 1.34 13.72 2.76
N ALA A 93 1.50 14.22 1.54
CA ALA A 93 1.76 15.63 1.26
C ALA A 93 0.59 16.54 1.64
N ASP A 94 -0.63 16.17 1.25
CA ASP A 94 -1.84 16.98 1.46
C ASP A 94 -2.27 17.00 2.93
N GLY A 95 -2.09 15.88 3.63
CA GLY A 95 -2.48 15.73 5.02
C GLY A 95 -1.41 16.17 6.03
N GLY A 96 -0.19 16.45 5.57
CA GLY A 96 0.96 16.75 6.44
C GLY A 96 1.39 15.55 7.27
N TRP A 97 1.26 14.34 6.72
CA TRP A 97 1.64 13.11 7.40
C TRP A 97 3.12 12.78 7.19
N THR A 98 3.63 11.86 8.01
CA THR A 98 4.96 11.28 7.90
C THR A 98 4.82 9.77 7.88
N PHE A 99 5.49 9.12 6.92
CA PHE A 99 5.57 7.65 6.89
C PHE A 99 6.41 7.15 8.06
N VAL A 100 5.93 6.12 8.77
CA VAL A 100 6.60 5.57 9.94
C VAL A 100 6.98 4.11 9.76
N ALA A 101 6.07 3.31 9.20
CA ALA A 101 6.32 1.91 8.93
C ALA A 101 5.43 1.42 7.79
N GLY A 102 5.83 0.36 7.11
CA GLY A 102 5.03 -0.31 6.10
C GLY A 102 5.30 -1.80 6.04
N GLU A 103 4.38 -2.51 5.39
CA GLU A 103 4.42 -3.94 5.16
C GLU A 103 3.86 -4.21 3.77
N PHE A 104 4.41 -5.23 3.11
CA PHE A 104 3.90 -5.73 1.84
C PHE A 104 3.59 -7.22 1.97
N SER A 105 2.30 -7.55 1.88
CA SER A 105 1.85 -8.94 1.96
C SER A 105 1.72 -9.49 0.53
N ASP A 106 2.52 -10.50 0.20
CA ASP A 106 2.47 -11.20 -1.09
C ASP A 106 1.62 -12.48 -1.02
N PHE A 107 1.08 -12.84 -2.18
CA PHE A 107 0.17 -13.97 -2.36
C PHE A 107 0.89 -15.32 -2.11
N GLU A 108 0.72 -15.93 -0.93
CA GLU A 108 1.06 -17.34 -0.69
C GLU A 108 -0.21 -18.23 -0.75
N GLY A 109 -0.66 -18.57 -1.97
CA GLY A 109 -1.73 -19.54 -2.20
C GLY A 109 -3.16 -18.99 -2.01
N HIS A 110 -4.17 -19.85 -2.21
CA HIS A 110 -5.62 -19.56 -2.34
C HIS A 110 -6.30 -18.82 -1.15
N HIS A 111 -5.56 -18.20 -0.23
CA HIS A 111 -6.10 -17.68 1.03
C HIS A 111 -5.60 -16.29 1.45
N ASN A 112 -4.65 -15.65 0.76
CA ASN A 112 -4.12 -14.34 1.17
C ASN A 112 -4.28 -13.25 0.09
N ASP A 113 -4.61 -12.05 0.55
CA ASP A 113 -4.73 -10.82 -0.24
C ASP A 113 -3.34 -10.28 -0.60
N THR A 114 -3.24 -9.54 -1.71
CA THR A 114 -2.01 -8.79 -2.04
C THR A 114 -2.21 -7.34 -1.64
N GLU A 115 -1.48 -6.90 -0.63
CA GLU A 115 -1.77 -5.64 0.06
C GLU A 115 -0.51 -4.86 0.43
N LEU A 116 -0.67 -3.54 0.53
CA LEU A 116 0.26 -2.63 1.16
C LEU A 116 -0.40 -2.09 2.43
N LEU A 117 0.25 -2.25 3.57
CA LEU A 117 -0.18 -1.66 4.83
C LEU A 117 0.85 -0.63 5.29
N VAL A 118 0.41 0.57 5.66
CA VAL A 118 1.31 1.64 6.11
C VAL A 118 0.79 2.33 7.36
N ARG A 119 1.73 2.69 8.24
CA ARG A 119 1.47 3.59 9.35
C ARG A 119 1.98 4.99 9.02
N LEU A 120 1.09 5.97 9.17
CA LEU A 120 1.41 7.38 9.04
C LEU A 120 1.14 8.10 10.35
N ASP A 121 2.07 8.99 10.73
CA ASP A 121 1.93 9.86 11.90
C ASP A 121 1.85 11.32 11.47
N ARG A 122 1.07 12.10 12.21
CA ARG A 122 1.00 13.55 12.08
C ARG A 122 0.99 14.19 13.44
N THR A 123 1.90 15.13 13.61
CA THR A 123 1.96 15.99 14.78
C THR A 123 1.12 17.23 14.52
N LEU A 124 0.05 17.44 15.29
CA LEU A 124 -0.72 18.68 15.22
C LEU A 124 -0.14 19.75 16.16
N PRO A 125 -0.09 21.03 15.73
CA PRO A 125 0.41 22.14 16.54
C PRO A 125 -0.50 22.49 17.73
#